data_AF-A0A544QM50-F1
#
_entry.id   AF-A0A544QM50-F1
#
_cell.length_a   1.000
_cell.length_b   1.000
_cell.length_c   1.000
_cell.angle_alpha   90.00
_cell.angle_beta   90.00
_cell.angle_gamma   90.00
#
_symmetry.space_group_name_H-M   'P 1'
#
loop_
_entity.id
_entity.type
_entity.pdbx_description
1 polymer ?
#
loop_
_entity_poly.entity_id
_entity_poly.type
_entity_poly.pdbx_seq_one_letter_code
_entity_poly.pdbx_strand_id
1 'polypeptide(L)'
;MSKQMNTVVSGDESEIHDEPHIRDRRITVSHIHALVEERGLDAQTVAERFDLTAAAVYHALAYYHDHPEEMRAVEEARRERHDAAADDPRIVTGPEDLPDS
;
A
#
# COMPACT_ATOMS: atom_id res chain seq x y z
N MET A 1 15.04 -25.70 9.14
CA MET A 1 15.13 -24.43 8.38
C MET A 1 13.72 -23.91 8.22
N SER A 2 13.28 -23.02 9.11
CA SER A 2 11.97 -22.37 8.99
C SER A 2 12.03 -21.49 7.75
N LYS A 3 11.29 -21.84 6.70
CA LYS A 3 11.11 -20.96 5.55
C LYS A 3 10.40 -19.73 6.10
N GLN A 4 11.15 -18.65 6.36
CA GLN A 4 10.56 -17.38 6.71
C GLN A 4 9.65 -17.02 5.53
N MET A 5 8.35 -17.16 5.74
CA MET A 5 7.37 -16.89 4.70
C MET A 5 7.38 -15.37 4.59
N ASN A 6 8.06 -14.83 3.57
CA ASN A 6 8.21 -13.38 3.38
C ASN A 6 6.82 -12.75 3.17
N THR A 7 6.09 -12.44 4.23
CA THR A 7 4.68 -12.05 4.12
C THR A 7 4.50 -10.81 3.27
N VAL A 8 5.52 -9.96 3.21
CA VAL A 8 5.64 -8.82 2.31
C VAL A 8 6.57 -9.17 1.14
N VAL A 9 6.20 -8.72 -0.06
CA VAL A 9 7.00 -8.74 -1.28
C VAL A 9 7.28 -7.28 -1.64
N SER A 10 8.55 -6.92 -1.88
CA SER A 10 8.93 -5.58 -2.31
C SER A 10 8.32 -5.28 -3.69
N GLY A 11 8.08 -4.00 -3.97
CA GLY A 11 7.55 -3.56 -5.26
C GLY A 11 8.44 -3.97 -6.43
N ASP A 12 9.76 -3.84 -6.27
CA ASP A 12 10.75 -4.13 -7.32
C ASP A 12 10.84 -5.63 -7.67
N GLU A 13 10.39 -6.50 -6.77
CA GLU A 13 10.40 -7.96 -6.94
C GLU A 13 9.02 -8.52 -7.35
N SER A 14 8.05 -7.63 -7.63
CA SER A 14 6.65 -7.96 -7.83
C SER A 14 6.23 -7.89 -9.29
N GLU A 15 5.39 -8.84 -9.70
CA GLU A 15 4.66 -8.76 -10.98
C GLU A 15 3.25 -8.16 -10.83
N ILE A 16 2.78 -7.94 -9.60
CA ILE A 16 1.39 -7.56 -9.33
C ILE A 16 1.20 -6.12 -8.84
N HIS A 17 2.24 -5.51 -8.27
CA HIS A 17 2.18 -4.16 -7.72
C HIS A 17 3.58 -3.56 -7.53
N ASP A 18 3.76 -2.30 -7.91
CA ASP A 18 5.04 -1.58 -7.83
C ASP A 18 5.37 -1.05 -6.42
N GLU A 19 4.60 -1.43 -5.41
CA GLU A 19 4.78 -0.98 -4.01
C GLU A 19 4.86 -2.22 -3.11
N PRO A 20 5.57 -2.16 -1.97
CA PRO A 20 5.62 -3.25 -1.02
C PRO A 20 4.21 -3.68 -0.61
N HIS A 21 3.91 -4.97 -0.73
CA HIS A 21 2.56 -5.49 -0.56
C HIS A 21 2.57 -6.89 0.04
N ILE A 22 1.44 -7.29 0.61
CA ILE A 22 1.25 -8.64 1.13
C ILE A 22 1.34 -9.64 -0.03
N ARG A 23 2.11 -10.72 0.13
CA ARG A 23 2.25 -11.77 -0.89
C ARG A 23 0.87 -12.20 -1.44
N ASP A 24 0.78 -12.32 -2.76
CA ASP A 24 -0.42 -12.74 -3.49
C ASP A 24 -1.64 -11.81 -3.28
N ARG A 25 -1.43 -10.56 -2.83
CA ARG A 25 -2.49 -9.58 -2.59
C ARG A 25 -2.03 -8.17 -2.98
N ARG A 26 -2.87 -7.40 -3.67
CA ARG A 26 -2.61 -5.97 -3.96
C ARG A 26 -2.92 -5.05 -2.76
N ILE A 27 -2.54 -5.47 -1.56
CA ILE A 27 -2.73 -4.70 -0.33
C ILE A 27 -1.35 -4.22 0.11
N THR A 28 -1.10 -2.92 -0.02
CA THR A 28 0.22 -2.34 0.21
C THR A 28 0.52 -2.16 1.69
N VAL A 29 1.81 -2.13 2.01
CA VAL A 29 2.31 -1.87 3.36
C VAL A 29 1.90 -0.46 3.82
N SER A 30 2.02 0.58 2.97
CA SER A 30 1.52 1.94 3.25
C SER A 30 0.03 1.93 3.59
N HIS A 31 -0.78 1.14 2.88
CA HIS A 31 -2.22 1.08 3.14
C HIS A 31 -2.53 0.49 4.52
N ILE A 32 -1.82 -0.58 4.92
CA ILE A 32 -1.99 -1.19 6.25
C ILE A 32 -1.55 -0.20 7.34
N HIS A 33 -0.40 0.45 7.17
CA HIS A 33 0.09 1.49 8.10
C HIS A 33 -0.94 2.60 8.27
N ALA A 34 -1.47 3.17 7.18
CA ALA A 34 -2.45 4.24 7.24
C ALA A 34 -3.74 3.83 7.95
N LEU A 35 -4.20 2.58 7.80
CA LEU A 35 -5.37 2.10 8.50
C LEU A 35 -5.12 1.95 10.01
N VAL A 36 -4.01 1.33 10.39
CA VAL A 36 -3.74 0.98 11.78
C VAL A 36 -3.23 2.17 12.59
N GLU A 37 -2.18 2.84 12.11
CA GLU A 37 -1.49 3.87 12.87
C GLU A 37 -2.08 5.27 12.65
N GLU A 38 -2.48 5.62 11.43
CA GLU A 38 -3.04 6.96 11.16
C GLU A 38 -4.53 7.04 11.46
N ARG A 39 -5.30 5.99 11.13
CA ARG A 39 -6.76 5.93 11.35
C ARG A 39 -7.16 5.19 12.63
N GLY A 40 -6.21 4.63 13.36
CA GLY A 40 -6.44 3.99 14.66
C GLY A 40 -7.29 2.71 14.60
N LEU A 41 -7.34 2.02 13.45
CA LEU A 41 -8.02 0.72 13.36
C LEU A 41 -7.20 -0.36 14.05
N ASP A 42 -7.87 -1.24 14.78
CA ASP A 42 -7.20 -2.40 15.36
C ASP A 42 -6.71 -3.37 14.27
N ALA A 43 -5.55 -4.00 14.49
CA ALA A 43 -4.95 -4.93 13.54
C ALA A 43 -5.86 -6.12 13.21
N GLN A 44 -6.66 -6.60 14.16
CA GLN A 44 -7.65 -7.65 13.94
C GLN A 44 -8.78 -7.18 13.03
N THR A 45 -9.22 -5.92 13.17
CA THR A 45 -10.25 -5.34 12.30
C THR A 45 -9.76 -5.22 10.85
N VAL A 46 -8.50 -4.82 10.67
CA VAL A 46 -7.86 -4.79 9.34
C VAL A 46 -7.73 -6.20 8.77
N ALA A 47 -7.30 -7.16 9.60
CA ALA A 47 -7.17 -8.56 9.20
C ALA A 47 -8.50 -9.14 8.69
N GLU A 48 -9.58 -8.97 9.46
CA GLU A 48 -10.93 -9.43 9.11
C GLU A 48 -11.44 -8.77 7.82
N ARG A 49 -11.23 -7.46 7.65
CA ARG A 49 -11.72 -6.72 6.48
C ARG A 49 -11.09 -7.17 5.16
N PHE A 50 -9.83 -7.58 5.21
CA PHE A 50 -9.03 -7.87 4.02
C PHE A 50 -8.70 -9.35 3.85
N ASP A 51 -9.34 -10.24 4.62
CA ASP A 51 -9.06 -11.68 4.63
C ASP A 51 -7.56 -11.98 4.82
N LEU A 52 -6.96 -11.29 5.79
CA LEU A 52 -5.57 -11.45 6.20
C LEU A 52 -5.51 -12.11 7.58
N THR A 53 -4.34 -12.66 7.92
CA THR A 53 -4.05 -13.03 9.30
C THR A 53 -3.59 -11.79 10.07
N ALA A 54 -3.86 -11.72 11.38
CA ALA A 54 -3.32 -10.64 12.22
C ALA A 54 -1.79 -10.59 12.17
N ALA A 55 -1.13 -11.77 12.07
CA ALA A 55 0.30 -11.86 11.86
C ALA A 55 0.75 -11.17 10.57
N ALA A 56 0.01 -11.29 9.46
CA ALA A 56 0.34 -10.60 8.22
C ALA A 56 0.26 -9.08 8.35
N VAL A 57 -0.74 -8.58 9.09
CA VAL A 57 -0.87 -7.14 9.40
C VAL A 57 0.35 -6.66 10.21
N TYR A 58 0.70 -7.36 11.29
CA TYR A 58 1.89 -6.99 12.08
C TYR A 58 3.20 -7.11 11.31
N HIS A 59 3.33 -8.11 10.42
CA HIS A 59 4.49 -8.21 9.54
C HIS A 59 4.59 -7.05 8.56
N ALA A 60 3.47 -6.55 8.03
CA ALA A 60 3.48 -5.35 7.20
C ALA A 60 3.88 -4.11 7.99
N LEU A 61 3.37 -3.94 9.21
CA LEU A 61 3.77 -2.82 10.07
C LEU A 61 5.26 -2.89 10.43
N ALA A 62 5.78 -4.08 10.75
CA ALA A 62 7.21 -4.27 10.97
C ALA A 62 8.01 -3.91 9.72
N TYR A 63 7.58 -4.37 8.54
CA TYR A 63 8.22 -4.02 7.28
C TYR A 63 8.27 -2.51 7.04
N TYR A 64 7.15 -1.80 7.26
CA TYR A 64 7.07 -0.35 7.10
C TYR A 64 8.16 0.37 7.91
N HIS A 65 8.29 0.01 9.18
CA HIS A 65 9.23 0.64 10.11
C HIS A 65 10.69 0.21 9.88
N ASP A 66 10.90 -1.01 9.38
CA ASP A 66 12.24 -1.54 9.06
C ASP A 66 12.78 -0.99 7.71
N HIS A 67 11.93 -0.48 6.82
CA HIS A 67 12.31 -0.01 5.47
C HIS A 67 11.91 1.45 5.19
N PRO A 68 12.32 2.43 6.02
CA PRO A 68 11.87 3.82 5.91
C PRO A 68 12.33 4.53 4.62
N GLU A 69 13.39 4.07 3.97
CA GLU A 69 13.85 4.63 2.68
C GLU A 69 12.96 4.17 1.53
N GLU A 70 12.63 2.88 1.47
CA GLU A 70 11.71 2.31 0.48
C GLU A 70 10.31 2.95 0.62
N MET A 71 9.81 3.07 1.86
CA MET A 71 8.51 3.70 2.08
C MET A 71 8.47 5.17 1.64
N ARG A 72 9.57 5.90 1.79
CA ARG A 72 9.67 7.29 1.32
C ARG A 72 9.67 7.38 -0.20
N ALA A 73 10.37 6.46 -0.87
CA ALA A 73 10.38 6.38 -2.33
C ALA A 73 8.99 6.05 -2.88
N VAL A 74 8.25 5.16 -2.20
CA VAL A 74 6.85 4.83 -2.53
C VAL A 74 5.96 6.07 -2.45
N GLU A 75 6.03 6.83 -1.35
CA GLU A 75 5.23 8.05 -1.19
C GLU A 75 5.60 9.13 -2.23
N GLU A 76 6.88 9.28 -2.56
CA GLU A 76 7.34 10.19 -3.60
C GLU A 76 6.82 9.78 -4.98
N ALA A 77 6.99 8.52 -5.37
CA ALA A 77 6.47 7.99 -6.62
C ALA A 77 4.94 8.12 -6.72
N ARG A 78 4.23 7.95 -5.59
CA ARG A 78 2.77 8.11 -5.52
C ARG A 78 2.36 9.56 -5.77
N ARG A 79 3.07 10.51 -5.19
CA ARG A 79 2.86 11.95 -5.41
C ARG A 79 3.15 12.33 -6.86
N GLU A 80 4.27 11.88 -7.42
CA GLU A 80 4.61 12.15 -8.83
C GLU A 80 3.54 11.61 -9.79
N ARG A 81 3.05 10.40 -9.55
CA ARG A 81 1.94 9.81 -10.33
C ARG A 81 0.66 10.64 -10.23
N HIS A 82 0.36 11.15 -9.04
CA HIS A 82 -0.82 11.98 -8.81
C HIS A 82 -0.69 13.34 -9.49
N ASP A 83 0.45 14.02 -9.35
CA ASP A 83 0.70 15.32 -9.97
C ASP A 83 0.67 15.22 -11.50
N ALA A 84 1.32 14.20 -12.06
CA ALA A 84 1.28 13.94 -13.50
C ALA A 84 -0.13 13.64 -14.02
N ALA A 85 -0.98 12.98 -13.21
CA ALA A 85 -2.37 12.73 -13.54
C ALA A 85 -3.20 14.03 -13.50
N ALA A 86 -2.98 14.88 -12.50
CA ALA A 86 -3.67 16.17 -12.37
C ALA A 86 -3.34 17.14 -13.51
N ASP A 87 -2.12 17.08 -14.04
CA ASP A 87 -1.68 17.90 -15.17
C ASP A 87 -2.20 17.39 -16.54
N ASP A 88 -2.71 16.16 -16.63
CA ASP A 88 -3.23 15.58 -17.88
C ASP A 88 -4.77 15.69 -17.94
N PRO A 89 -5.33 16.62 -18.74
CA PRO A 89 -6.78 16.85 -18.81
C PRO A 89 -7.58 15.67 -19.38
N ARG A 90 -6.92 14.58 -19.79
CA ARG A 90 -7.58 13.33 -20.21
C ARG A 90 -7.79 12.34 -19.07
N ILE A 91 -7.15 12.57 -17.92
CA ILE A 91 -7.24 11.69 -16.76
C ILE A 91 -8.21 12.34 -15.78
N VAL A 92 -9.33 11.65 -15.49
CA VAL A 92 -10.30 12.09 -14.48
C VAL A 92 -9.72 11.74 -13.11
N THR A 93 -9.36 12.74 -12.33
CA THR A 93 -8.77 12.58 -10.98
C THR A 93 -9.77 12.91 -9.87
N GLY A 94 -10.77 13.74 -10.17
CA GLY A 94 -11.85 14.11 -9.25
C GLY A 94 -13.22 14.23 -9.94
N PRO A 95 -14.31 14.33 -9.16
CA PRO A 95 -15.66 14.55 -9.69
C PRO A 95 -15.79 15.85 -10.50
N GLU A 96 -14.95 16.85 -10.25
CA GLU A 96 -14.87 18.11 -11.00
C GLU A 96 -14.34 17.93 -12.44
N ASP A 97 -13.62 16.85 -12.71
CA ASP A 97 -13.07 16.54 -14.04
C ASP A 97 -14.09 15.78 -14.92
N LEU A 98 -15.27 15.46 -14.39
CA LEU A 98 -16.31 14.75 -15.13
C LEU A 98 -16.93 15.69 -16.17
N PRO A 99 -17.13 15.23 -17.42
CA PRO A 99 -17.85 16.02 -18.41
C PRO A 99 -19.30 16.25 -17.95
N ASP A 100 -19.76 17.50 -18.05
CA ASP A 100 -21.19 17.82 -17.88
C ASP A 100 -22.02 16.96 -18.85
N SER A 101 -22.93 16.15 -18.30
CA SER A 101 -23.76 15.19 -19.04
C SER A 101 -24.92 15.85 -19.78
#